data_AF-A0A969P7R3-F1
#
_entry.id   AF-A0A969P7R3-F1
#
_cell.length_a   1.000
_cell.length_b   1.000
_cell.length_c   1.000
_cell.angle_alpha   90.00
_cell.angle_beta   90.00
_cell.angle_gamma   90.00
#
_symmetry.space_group_name_H-M   'P 1'
#
loop_
_entity.id
_entity.type
_entity.pdbx_description
1 polymer ?
#
loop_
_entity_poly.entity_id
_entity_poly.type
_entity_poly.pdbx_seq_one_letter_code
_entity_poly.pdbx_strand_id
1 'polypeptide(L)'
;MVKRSTYEKLGGFCSEARSAADWEMWKRIAAQYPIWYEPKLLACFRLHSSSTTSGLIKRGENIADTYLAIEVSRSYLPSAIAARASRKAKEGYAFKALTTARQMLARNEMDAAIAQLREGLKCRHSLNVIKSGIFVSMLVAGKWLAIKLRGMKVANSPE
;
A
#
# COMPACT_ATOMS: atom_id res chain seq x y z
N MET A 1 -0.30 -21.47 10.31
CA MET A 1 -0.29 -21.39 11.79
C MET A 1 1.13 -21.15 12.28
N VAL A 2 1.31 -20.60 13.48
CA VAL A 2 2.63 -20.35 14.09
C VAL A 2 2.69 -21.02 15.46
N LYS A 3 3.80 -21.72 15.76
CA LYS A 3 3.99 -22.36 17.07
C LYS A 3 4.19 -21.30 18.15
N ARG A 4 3.69 -21.54 19.37
CA ARG A 4 3.89 -20.65 20.53
C ARG A 4 5.36 -20.31 20.75
N SER A 5 6.23 -21.33 20.70
CA SER A 5 7.67 -21.18 20.89
C SER A 5 8.33 -20.25 19.86
N THR A 6 7.74 -20.07 18.68
CA THR A 6 8.22 -19.09 17.70
C THR A 6 8.00 -17.66 18.20
N TYR A 7 6.84 -17.37 18.80
CA TYR A 7 6.56 -16.06 19.39
C TYR A 7 7.41 -15.80 20.63
N GLU A 8 7.62 -16.81 21.47
CA GLU A 8 8.46 -16.69 22.66
C GLU A 8 9.93 -16.40 22.29
N LYS A 9 10.42 -17.01 21.20
CA LYS A 9 11.79 -16.79 20.74
C LYS A 9 12.00 -15.50 19.94
N LEU A 10 11.06 -15.16 19.05
CA LEU A 10 11.23 -14.01 18.14
C LEU A 10 10.56 -12.74 18.65
N GLY A 11 9.62 -12.83 19.58
CA GLY A 11 8.74 -11.76 20.01
C GLY A 11 7.42 -11.70 19.21
N GLY A 12 6.43 -11.00 19.77
CA GLY A 12 5.10 -10.77 19.18
C GLY A 12 5.10 -9.77 18.02
N PHE A 13 4.00 -9.03 17.85
CA PHE A 13 3.86 -8.03 16.78
C PHE A 13 4.78 -6.81 16.98
N CYS A 14 5.43 -6.36 15.91
CA CYS A 14 6.19 -5.11 15.90
C CYS A 14 5.24 -3.91 15.75
N SER A 15 5.23 -3.01 16.74
CA SER A 15 4.38 -1.81 16.73
C SER A 15 4.79 -0.80 15.66
N GLU A 16 6.07 -0.73 15.29
CA GLU A 16 6.59 0.16 14.25
C GLU A 16 6.00 -0.15 12.86
N ALA A 17 5.61 -1.41 12.64
CA ALA A 17 4.99 -1.86 11.40
C ALA A 17 3.48 -1.55 11.32
N ARG A 18 2.86 -1.06 12.40
CA ARG A 18 1.48 -0.55 12.44
C ARG A 18 0.48 -1.51 11.79
N SER A 19 -0.29 -1.07 10.78
CA SER A 19 -1.28 -1.93 10.12
C SER A 19 -0.67 -3.08 9.32
N ALA A 20 0.65 -3.08 9.11
CA ALA A 20 1.40 -4.11 8.41
C ALA A 20 2.25 -4.97 9.38
N ALA A 21 1.90 -4.98 10.68
CA ALA A 21 2.58 -5.78 11.70
C ALA A 21 2.55 -7.28 11.42
N ASP A 22 1.48 -7.78 10.79
CA ASP A 22 1.39 -9.17 10.33
C ASP A 22 2.41 -9.48 9.22
N TRP A 23 2.52 -8.59 8.23
CA TRP A 23 3.50 -8.68 7.15
C TRP A 23 4.93 -8.64 7.66
N GLU A 24 5.23 -7.74 8.60
CA GLU A 24 6.52 -7.72 9.30
C GLU A 24 6.81 -9.07 9.96
N MET A 25 5.89 -9.52 10.83
CA MET A 25 6.04 -10.75 11.60
C MET A 25 6.29 -11.95 10.70
N TRP A 26 5.54 -12.11 9.61
CA TRP A 26 5.75 -13.21 8.68
C TRP A 26 7.12 -13.18 8.00
N LYS A 27 7.64 -12.00 7.64
CA LYS A 27 8.99 -11.87 7.09
C LYS A 27 10.06 -12.22 8.12
N ARG A 28 9.91 -11.77 9.37
CA ARG A 28 10.82 -12.08 10.48
C ARG A 28 10.86 -13.59 10.77
N ILE A 29 9.70 -14.24 10.79
CA ILE A 29 9.60 -15.70 10.95
C ILE A 29 10.24 -16.43 9.76
N ALA A 30 9.89 -16.05 8.53
CA ALA A 30 10.40 -16.70 7.32
C ALA A 30 11.91 -16.55 7.13
N ALA A 31 12.53 -15.51 7.71
CA ALA A 31 13.97 -15.34 7.70
C ALA A 31 14.70 -16.33 8.63
N GLN A 32 14.01 -16.94 9.60
CA GLN A 32 14.59 -17.77 10.66
C GLN A 32 14.10 -19.23 10.61
N TYR A 33 12.97 -19.50 9.97
CA TYR A 33 12.32 -20.80 9.97
C TYR A 33 11.79 -21.17 8.58
N PRO A 34 11.76 -22.46 8.24
CA PRO A 34 11.08 -22.93 7.05
C PRO A 34 9.57 -22.64 7.14
N ILE A 35 8.98 -22.27 6.01
CA ILE A 35 7.55 -22.01 5.88
C ILE A 35 6.88 -23.17 5.14
N TRP A 36 5.74 -23.61 5.65
CA TRP A 36 4.85 -24.56 4.98
C TRP A 36 3.61 -23.84 4.47
N TYR A 37 3.09 -24.27 3.31
CA TYR A 37 1.87 -23.76 2.70
C TYR A 37 0.87 -24.91 2.49
N GLU A 38 -0.38 -24.69 2.88
CA GLU A 38 -1.50 -25.60 2.66
C GLU A 38 -2.37 -25.05 1.51
N PRO A 39 -2.47 -25.75 0.36
CA PRO A 39 -3.26 -25.28 -0.78
C PRO A 39 -4.77 -25.31 -0.56
N LYS A 40 -5.28 -26.05 0.42
CA LYS A 40 -6.72 -26.09 0.74
C LYS A 40 -7.20 -24.74 1.27
N LEU A 41 -8.37 -24.32 0.82
CA LEU A 41 -9.06 -23.14 1.36
C LEU A 41 -9.60 -23.44 2.76
N LEU A 42 -8.98 -22.84 3.78
CA LEU A 42 -9.33 -23.04 5.19
C LEU A 42 -9.96 -21.81 5.84
N ALA A 43 -9.92 -20.65 5.19
CA ALA A 43 -10.47 -19.41 5.72
C ALA A 43 -10.97 -18.50 4.59
N CYS A 44 -12.08 -17.82 4.86
CA CYS A 44 -12.62 -16.75 4.02
C CYS A 44 -12.78 -15.49 4.88
N PHE A 45 -12.44 -14.33 4.33
CA PHE A 45 -12.66 -13.05 4.99
C PHE A 45 -13.64 -12.21 4.19
N ARG A 46 -14.50 -11.47 4.88
CA ARG A 46 -15.46 -10.57 4.25
C ARG A 46 -14.77 -9.28 3.83
N LEU A 47 -14.98 -8.88 2.57
CA LEU A 47 -14.58 -7.57 2.07
C LEU A 47 -15.77 -6.60 2.15
N HIS A 48 -15.57 -5.46 2.80
CA HIS A 48 -16.58 -4.41 2.89
C HIS A 48 -15.93 -3.03 3.09
N SER A 49 -16.64 -1.98 2.69
CA SER A 49 -16.15 -0.60 2.65
C SER A 49 -15.90 0.03 4.02
N SER A 50 -16.51 -0.50 5.08
CA SER A 50 -16.31 -0.07 6.47
C SER A 50 -15.20 -0.82 7.20
N SER A 51 -14.41 -1.66 6.50
CA SER A 51 -13.28 -2.35 7.12
C SER A 51 -12.13 -1.38 7.43
N THR A 52 -11.31 -1.72 8.44
CA THR A 52 -10.09 -0.97 8.76
C THR A 52 -9.20 -0.81 7.54
N THR A 53 -8.99 -1.89 6.78
CA THR A 53 -8.21 -1.88 5.53
C THR A 53 -8.76 -0.90 4.51
N SER A 54 -10.09 -0.83 4.33
CA SER A 54 -10.70 0.15 3.43
C SER A 54 -10.43 1.59 3.87
N GLY A 55 -10.49 1.87 5.18
CA GLY A 55 -10.14 3.18 5.73
C GLY A 55 -8.67 3.56 5.48
N LEU A 56 -7.75 2.62 5.75
CA LEU A 56 -6.31 2.80 5.52
C LEU A 56 -6.00 3.06 4.04
N ILE A 57 -6.67 2.34 3.13
CA ILE A 57 -6.53 2.54 1.69
C ILE A 57 -6.99 3.95 1.29
N LYS A 58 -8.12 4.43 1.81
CA LYS A 58 -8.59 5.79 1.51
C LYS A 58 -7.63 6.88 1.97
N ARG A 59 -6.87 6.64 3.05
CA ARG A 59 -5.88 7.60 3.57
C ARG A 59 -4.46 7.38 3.05
N GLY A 60 -4.22 6.35 2.24
CA GLY A 60 -2.87 5.96 1.79
C GLY A 60 -2.00 5.30 2.86
N GLU A 61 -2.50 5.19 4.10
CA GLU A 61 -1.78 4.64 5.26
C GLU A 61 -1.36 3.19 5.04
N ASN A 62 -2.12 2.41 4.26
CA ASN A 62 -1.73 1.06 3.91
C ASN A 62 -0.37 1.00 3.17
N ILE A 63 -0.04 2.02 2.36
CA ILE A 63 1.23 2.11 1.64
C ILE A 63 2.34 2.63 2.57
N ALA A 64 2.03 3.65 3.37
CA ALA A 64 2.97 4.21 4.34
C ALA A 64 3.40 3.17 5.38
N ASP A 65 2.45 2.43 5.96
CA ASP A 65 2.72 1.39 6.95
C ASP A 65 3.46 0.20 6.33
N THR A 66 3.14 -0.16 5.07
CA THR A 66 3.91 -1.18 4.36
C THR A 66 5.35 -0.74 4.09
N TYR A 67 5.58 0.53 3.76
CA TYR A 67 6.92 1.08 3.60
C TYR A 67 7.74 0.93 4.88
N LEU A 68 7.16 1.32 6.03
CA LEU A 68 7.78 1.13 7.34
C LEU A 68 8.07 -0.35 7.61
N ALA A 69 7.10 -1.23 7.38
CA ALA A 69 7.30 -2.67 7.55
C ALA A 69 8.40 -3.23 6.64
N ILE A 70 8.63 -2.67 5.43
CA ILE A 70 9.74 -3.06 4.56
C ILE A 70 11.08 -2.63 5.18
N GLU A 71 11.17 -1.41 5.69
CA GLU A 71 12.39 -0.91 6.34
C GLU A 71 12.75 -1.70 7.59
N VAL A 72 11.78 -1.90 8.49
CA VAL A 72 11.95 -2.71 9.69
C VAL A 72 12.43 -4.12 9.30
N SER A 73 11.72 -4.76 8.37
CA SER A 73 12.04 -6.13 7.97
C SER A 73 13.39 -6.29 7.27
N ARG A 74 13.97 -5.21 6.73
CA ARG A 74 15.27 -5.27 6.04
C ARG A 74 16.37 -5.77 6.96
N SER A 75 16.30 -5.47 8.25
CA SER A 75 17.29 -5.89 9.25
C SER A 75 17.25 -7.39 9.53
N TYR A 76 16.12 -8.06 9.30
CA TYR A 76 15.95 -9.49 9.54
C TYR A 76 16.39 -10.35 8.35
N LEU A 77 16.46 -9.77 7.15
CA LEU A 77 16.76 -10.50 5.92
C LEU A 77 18.27 -10.80 5.82
N PRO A 78 18.66 -11.94 5.21
CA PRO A 78 20.06 -12.21 4.90
C PRO A 78 20.66 -11.06 4.08
N SER A 79 21.87 -10.63 4.46
CA SER A 79 22.56 -9.47 3.88
C SER A 79 22.68 -9.56 2.36
N ALA A 80 22.89 -10.76 1.83
CA ALA A 80 22.98 -11.06 0.40
C ALA A 80 21.72 -10.67 -0.40
N ILE A 81 20.53 -10.66 0.22
CA ILE A 81 19.26 -10.34 -0.47
C ILE A 81 18.56 -9.09 0.06
N ALA A 82 18.85 -8.66 1.30
CA ALA A 82 18.11 -7.62 2.00
C ALA A 82 17.92 -6.35 1.15
N ALA A 83 19.01 -5.80 0.61
CA ALA A 83 18.95 -4.58 -0.18
C ALA A 83 18.14 -4.74 -1.47
N ARG A 84 18.32 -5.86 -2.19
CA ARG A 84 17.61 -6.13 -3.45
C ARG A 84 16.13 -6.39 -3.20
N ALA A 85 15.80 -7.19 -2.18
CA ALA A 85 14.43 -7.53 -1.81
C ALA A 85 13.65 -6.28 -1.38
N SER A 86 14.22 -5.45 -0.48
CA SER A 86 13.58 -4.20 -0.05
C SER A 86 13.36 -3.24 -1.21
N ARG A 87 14.33 -3.08 -2.13
CA ARG A 87 14.16 -2.24 -3.33
C ARG A 87 13.04 -2.73 -4.25
N LYS A 88 12.96 -4.04 -4.49
CA LYS A 88 11.91 -4.65 -5.32
C LYS A 88 10.53 -4.54 -4.66
N ALA A 89 10.45 -4.75 -3.34
CA ALA A 89 9.22 -4.59 -2.58
C ALA A 89 8.70 -3.15 -2.64
N LYS A 90 9.57 -2.16 -2.37
CA LYS A 90 9.20 -0.74 -2.45
C LYS A 90 8.71 -0.33 -3.85
N GLU A 91 9.38 -0.81 -4.90
CA GLU A 91 8.95 -0.56 -6.29
C GLU A 91 7.58 -1.19 -6.59
N GLY A 92 7.37 -2.45 -6.17
CA GLY A 92 6.08 -3.12 -6.33
C GLY A 92 4.94 -2.40 -5.62
N TYR A 93 5.18 -1.92 -4.39
CA TYR A 93 4.18 -1.16 -3.63
C TYR A 93 3.95 0.25 -4.19
N ALA A 94 4.96 0.89 -4.78
CA ALA A 94 4.76 2.13 -5.54
C ALA A 94 3.79 1.91 -6.72
N PHE A 95 3.99 0.86 -7.52
CA PHE A 95 3.06 0.55 -8.62
C PHE A 95 1.66 0.16 -8.15
N LYS A 96 1.58 -0.59 -7.05
CA LYS A 96 0.29 -0.92 -6.43
C LYS A 96 -0.46 0.35 -6.04
N ALA A 97 0.21 1.28 -5.37
CA ALA A 97 -0.37 2.55 -4.96
C ALA A 97 -0.86 3.38 -6.17
N LEU A 98 -0.05 3.50 -7.23
CA LEU A 98 -0.42 4.21 -8.45
C LEU A 98 -1.61 3.55 -9.19
N THR A 99 -1.67 2.22 -9.18
CA THR A 99 -2.81 1.47 -9.73
C THR A 99 -4.07 1.71 -8.91
N THR A 100 -3.97 1.66 -7.58
CA THR A 100 -5.08 1.97 -6.68
C THR A 100 -5.53 3.42 -6.85
N ALA A 101 -4.62 4.38 -6.98
CA ALA A 101 -4.95 5.79 -7.24
C ALA A 101 -5.81 5.95 -8.50
N ARG A 102 -5.45 5.28 -9.61
CA ARG A 102 -6.27 5.26 -10.84
C ARG A 102 -7.67 4.68 -10.61
N GLN A 103 -7.77 3.58 -9.86
CA GLN A 103 -9.06 2.96 -9.54
C GLN A 103 -9.93 3.90 -8.69
N MET A 104 -9.34 4.61 -7.73
CA MET A 104 -10.04 5.60 -6.91
C MET A 104 -10.51 6.80 -7.75
N LEU A 105 -9.69 7.28 -8.69
CA LEU A 105 -10.11 8.31 -9.63
C LEU A 105 -11.33 7.88 -10.46
N ALA A 106 -11.34 6.66 -10.97
CA ALA A 106 -12.45 6.11 -11.74
C ALA A 106 -13.75 6.04 -10.92
N ARG A 107 -13.65 5.92 -9.58
CA ARG A 107 -14.79 5.92 -8.65
C ARG A 107 -15.17 7.30 -8.11
N ASN A 108 -14.53 8.37 -8.61
CA ASN A 108 -14.70 9.73 -8.09
C ASN A 108 -14.20 9.95 -6.65
N GLU A 109 -13.36 9.06 -6.13
CA GLU A 109 -12.72 9.18 -4.81
C GLU A 109 -11.40 9.96 -4.93
N MET A 110 -11.50 11.27 -5.14
CA MET A 110 -10.35 12.10 -5.50
C MET A 110 -9.29 12.22 -4.39
N ASP A 111 -9.72 12.46 -3.15
CA ASP A 111 -8.80 12.55 -2.01
C ASP A 111 -8.05 11.25 -1.77
N ALA A 112 -8.76 10.11 -1.90
CA ALA A 112 -8.15 8.79 -1.79
C ALA A 112 -7.14 8.52 -2.90
N ALA A 113 -7.42 8.98 -4.12
CA ALA A 113 -6.47 8.88 -5.21
C ALA A 113 -5.20 9.70 -4.96
N ILE A 114 -5.34 10.93 -4.47
CA ILE A 114 -4.20 11.80 -4.12
C ILE A 114 -3.39 11.18 -2.98
N ALA A 115 -4.04 10.63 -1.96
CA ALA A 115 -3.36 9.97 -0.86
C ALA A 115 -2.52 8.77 -1.33
N GLN A 116 -3.09 7.91 -2.18
CA GLN A 116 -2.37 6.77 -2.78
C GLN A 116 -1.20 7.22 -3.67
N LEU A 117 -1.41 8.23 -4.51
CA LEU A 117 -0.35 8.82 -5.34
C LEU A 117 0.81 9.34 -4.48
N ARG A 118 0.50 10.13 -3.44
CA ARG A 118 1.49 10.72 -2.54
C ARG A 118 2.32 9.66 -1.83
N GLU A 119 1.69 8.66 -1.21
CA GLU A 119 2.43 7.61 -0.50
C GLU A 119 3.16 6.66 -1.46
N GLY A 120 2.61 6.41 -2.65
CA GLY A 120 3.28 5.62 -3.69
C GLY A 120 4.58 6.24 -4.17
N LEU A 121 4.63 7.57 -4.35
CA LEU A 121 5.83 8.29 -4.78
C LEU A 121 6.94 8.31 -3.72
N LYS A 122 6.62 8.16 -2.43
CA LYS A 122 7.61 8.04 -1.35
C LYS A 122 8.30 6.69 -1.33
N CYS A 123 7.70 5.65 -1.90
CA CYS A 123 8.20 4.29 -1.79
C CYS A 123 9.54 4.08 -2.52
N ARG A 124 9.64 4.51 -3.79
CA ARG A 124 10.91 4.47 -4.54
C ARG A 124 10.85 5.36 -5.78
N HIS A 125 11.96 6.04 -6.07
CA HIS A 125 12.17 6.75 -7.33
C HIS A 125 12.85 5.83 -8.35
N SER A 126 12.06 5.09 -9.13
CA SER A 126 12.54 4.49 -10.38
C SER A 126 11.93 5.25 -11.56
N LEU A 127 12.60 5.24 -12.72
CA LEU A 127 12.09 5.93 -13.92
C LEU A 127 10.66 5.51 -14.27
N ASN A 128 10.34 4.22 -14.09
CA ASN A 128 9.01 3.70 -14.36
C ASN A 128 7.97 4.17 -13.33
N VAL A 129 8.35 4.24 -12.04
CA VAL A 129 7.48 4.80 -10.99
C VAL A 129 7.23 6.29 -11.24
N ILE A 130 8.27 7.05 -11.62
CA ILE A 130 8.14 8.48 -11.93
C ILE A 130 7.23 8.70 -13.13
N LYS A 131 7.47 7.99 -14.25
CA LYS A 131 6.62 8.07 -15.46
C LYS A 131 5.16 7.75 -15.13
N SER A 132 4.92 6.67 -14.38
CA SER A 132 3.58 6.29 -13.95
C SER A 132 2.97 7.33 -13.02
N GLY A 133 3.76 7.89 -12.09
CA GLY A 133 3.35 8.97 -11.20
C GLY A 133 2.92 10.22 -11.95
N ILE A 134 3.73 10.70 -12.90
CA ILE A 134 3.41 11.84 -13.77
C ILE A 134 2.09 11.59 -14.52
N PHE A 135 1.93 10.39 -15.10
CA PHE A 135 0.70 10.02 -15.79
C PHE A 135 -0.53 10.07 -14.87
N VAL A 136 -0.44 9.52 -13.66
CA VAL A 136 -1.55 9.58 -12.69
C VAL A 136 -1.81 11.02 -12.24
N SER A 137 -0.79 11.82 -11.99
CA SER A 137 -0.93 13.25 -11.65
C SER A 137 -1.70 14.02 -12.72
N MET A 138 -1.40 13.76 -14.01
CA MET A 138 -2.15 14.38 -15.13
C MET A 138 -3.64 13.98 -15.11
N LEU A 139 -3.95 12.72 -14.81
CA LEU A 139 -5.34 12.27 -14.68
C LEU A 139 -6.06 12.94 -13.50
N VAL A 140 -5.38 13.12 -12.36
CA VAL A 140 -5.92 13.86 -11.21
C VAL A 140 -6.25 15.29 -11.62
N ALA A 141 -5.29 16.00 -12.22
CA ALA A 141 -5.44 17.39 -12.63
C ALA A 141 -6.55 17.59 -13.67
N GLY A 142 -6.61 16.72 -14.69
CA GLY A 142 -7.66 16.78 -15.71
C GLY A 142 -9.06 16.56 -15.13
N LYS A 143 -9.19 15.63 -14.19
CA LYS A 143 -10.46 15.33 -13.53
C LYS A 143 -10.90 16.46 -12.59
N TRP A 144 -9.96 17.07 -11.87
CA TRP A 144 -10.21 18.28 -11.08
C TRP A 144 -10.75 19.42 -11.94
N LEU A 145 -10.07 19.70 -13.05
CA LEU A 145 -10.46 20.77 -13.97
C LEU A 145 -11.87 20.52 -14.53
N ALA A 146 -12.19 19.30 -14.92
CA ALA A 146 -13.51 18.93 -15.41
C ALA A 146 -14.62 19.16 -14.35
N ILE A 147 -14.37 18.81 -13.09
CA ILE A 147 -15.30 19.05 -11.98
C ILE A 147 -15.51 20.56 -11.78
N LYS A 148 -14.42 21.33 -11.75
CA LYS A 148 -14.46 22.78 -11.57
C LYS A 148 -15.24 23.47 -12.70
N LEU A 149 -14.99 23.09 -13.95
CA LEU A 149 -15.69 23.62 -15.13
C LEU A 149 -17.20 23.28 -15.12
N ARG A 150 -17.58 22.08 -14.67
CA ARG A 150 -19.00 21.73 -14.49
C ARG A 150 -19.67 22.55 -13.40
N GLY A 151 -19.01 22.74 -12.25
CA GLY A 151 -19.51 23.59 -11.17
C GLY A 151 -19.74 25.04 -11.61
N MET A 152 -18.82 25.60 -12.39
CA MET A 152 -18.95 26.94 -12.97
C MET A 152 -20.11 27.05 -13.97
N LYS A 153 -20.37 26.01 -14.77
CA LYS A 153 -21.52 26.00 -15.68
C LYS A 153 -22.85 25.96 -14.93
N VAL A 154 -22.97 25.15 -13.87
CA VAL A 154 -24.19 25.09 -13.05
C VAL A 154 -24.47 26.44 -12.38
N ALA A 155 -23.45 27.11 -11.84
CA ALA A 155 -23.58 28.42 -11.20
C ALA A 155 -23.99 29.57 -12.16
N ASN A 156 -23.76 29.41 -13.47
CA ASN A 156 -24.05 30.44 -14.48
C ASN A 156 -25.32 30.15 -15.31
N SER A 157 -26.17 29.22 -14.87
CA SER A 157 -27.44 28.90 -15.54
C SER A 157 -28.51 29.92 -15.11
N PRO A 158 -29.18 30.65 -16.03
CA PRO A 158 -30.30 31.50 -15.67
C PRO A 158 -31.52 30.65 -15.26
N GLU A 159 -32.25 31.10 -14.23
CA GLU A 159 -33.57 30.57 -13.81
C GLU A 159 -34.65 30.78 -14.89
#